data_AF-A0A9P5QDC1-F1
#
_entry.id   AF-A0A9P5QDC1-F1
#
_cell.length_a   1.000
_cell.length_b   1.000
_cell.length_c   1.000
_cell.angle_alpha   90.00
_cell.angle_beta   90.00
_cell.angle_gamma   90.00
#
_symmetry.space_group_name_H-M   'P 1'
#
loop_
_entity.id
_entity.type
_entity.pdbx_description
1 polymer ?
#
loop_
_entity_poly.entity_id
_entity_poly.type
_entity_poly.pdbx_seq_one_letter_code
_entity_poly.pdbx_strand_id
1 'polypeptide(L)'
;EGELRWAGIDQIIRPSLWYNTFRNWRSGVKGNLLIGEGRIFGGLYILRKGDEGIAYKFEETVLGNLAPISDILNVCSQISGVDLNEASLRRASAQDAQVQERAQAAAAAGQTDCDGD
;
A
#
# COMPACT_ATOMS: atom_id res chain seq x y z
N GLU A 1 18.21 -7.29 0.99
CA GLU A 1 17.63 -8.63 0.79
C GLU A 1 16.14 -8.56 1.12
N GLY A 2 15.28 -9.04 0.22
CA GLY A 2 13.84 -9.07 0.46
C GLY A 2 13.48 -10.34 1.21
N GLU A 3 13.26 -10.23 2.52
CA GLU A 3 12.81 -11.38 3.31
C GLU A 3 11.30 -11.54 3.20
N LEU A 4 10.84 -12.75 2.86
CA LEU A 4 9.42 -13.07 2.89
C LEU A 4 8.96 -13.12 4.35
N ARG A 5 8.11 -12.17 4.73
CA ARG A 5 7.54 -12.11 6.08
C ARG A 5 6.15 -12.70 6.07
N TRP A 6 6.02 -13.83 6.77
CA TRP A 6 4.74 -14.47 7.03
C TRP A 6 4.06 -13.81 8.22
N ALA A 7 2.79 -13.47 8.08
CA ALA A 7 1.92 -13.07 9.15
C ALA A 7 1.76 -14.24 10.12
N GLY A 8 2.33 -14.11 11.32
CA GLY A 8 2.13 -15.05 12.41
C GLY A 8 0.70 -15.00 12.96
N ILE A 9 0.32 -15.98 13.77
CA ILE A 9 -1.02 -16.09 14.38
C ILE A 9 -1.39 -14.83 15.19
N ASP A 10 -0.40 -14.13 15.77
CA ASP A 10 -0.58 -12.83 16.46
C ASP A 10 -1.28 -11.78 15.58
N GLN A 11 -0.99 -11.76 14.28
CA GLN A 11 -1.57 -10.79 13.35
C GLN A 11 -3.07 -11.04 13.12
N ILE A 12 -3.49 -12.31 13.18
CA ILE A 12 -4.90 -12.70 13.08
C ILE A 12 -5.70 -12.21 14.31
N ILE A 13 -5.05 -12.03 15.46
CA ILE A 13 -5.70 -11.58 16.69
C ILE A 13 -5.80 -10.04 16.76
N ARG A 14 -5.03 -9.31 15.93
CA ARG A 14 -5.00 -7.84 15.96
C ARG A 14 -6.33 -7.24 15.49
N PRO A 15 -6.94 -6.32 16.26
CA PRO A 15 -8.20 -5.66 15.88
C PRO A 15 -8.11 -4.91 14.56
N SER A 16 -6.93 -4.36 14.23
CA SER A 16 -6.67 -3.65 12.98
C SER A 16 -6.78 -4.54 11.74
N LEU A 17 -6.43 -5.83 11.86
CA LEU A 17 -6.62 -6.79 10.77
C LEU A 17 -8.11 -7.02 10.53
N TRP A 18 -8.88 -7.26 11.59
CA TRP A 18 -10.33 -7.44 11.50
C TRP A 18 -11.04 -6.20 10.96
N TYR A 19 -10.62 -5.00 11.34
CA TYR A 19 -11.14 -3.75 10.78
C TYR A 19 -10.88 -3.65 9.26
N ASN A 20 -9.63 -3.90 8.84
CA ASN A 20 -9.26 -3.83 7.43
C ASN A 20 -9.89 -4.96 6.60
N THR A 21 -10.08 -6.12 7.22
CA THR A 21 -10.73 -7.30 6.66
C THR A 21 -12.22 -7.08 6.47
N PHE A 22 -12.89 -6.55 7.48
CA PHE A 22 -14.32 -6.22 7.42
C PHE A 22 -14.58 -5.10 6.42
N ARG A 23 -13.66 -4.13 6.30
CA ARG A 23 -13.62 -3.12 5.24
C ARG A 23 -13.56 -3.79 3.85
N ASN A 24 -12.58 -4.66 3.61
CA ASN A 24 -12.43 -5.35 2.32
C ASN A 24 -13.59 -6.33 2.00
N TRP A 25 -14.16 -6.97 3.03
CA TRP A 25 -15.29 -7.89 2.90
C TRP A 25 -16.57 -7.15 2.50
N ARG A 26 -16.79 -5.93 3.03
CA ARG A 26 -17.90 -5.08 2.57
C ARG A 26 -17.76 -4.74 1.08
N SER A 27 -16.57 -4.36 0.59
CA SER A 27 -16.29 -4.14 -0.85
C SER A 27 -16.43 -5.40 -1.72
N GLY A 28 -16.83 -6.54 -1.17
CA GLY A 28 -17.14 -7.78 -1.91
C GLY A 28 -15.99 -8.34 -2.77
N VAL A 29 -14.74 -7.92 -2.52
CA VAL A 29 -13.54 -8.47 -3.14
C VAL A 29 -13.35 -9.91 -2.64
N LYS A 30 -13.92 -10.87 -3.36
CA LYS A 30 -13.97 -12.30 -2.97
C LYS A 30 -12.60 -13.03 -2.98
N GLY A 31 -11.51 -12.37 -3.36
CA GLY A 31 -10.21 -13.01 -3.59
C GLY A 31 -9.18 -12.93 -2.45
N ASN A 32 -9.17 -11.86 -1.65
CA ASN A 32 -7.96 -11.54 -0.87
C ASN A 32 -7.89 -12.13 0.55
N LEU A 33 -8.98 -12.71 1.08
CA LEU A 33 -9.06 -13.00 2.51
C LEU A 33 -8.99 -14.50 2.88
N LEU A 34 -9.30 -15.43 1.97
CA LEU A 34 -9.26 -16.87 2.27
C LEU A 34 -8.94 -17.78 1.07
N ILE A 35 -8.98 -17.27 -0.17
CA ILE A 35 -8.69 -18.05 -1.39
C ILE A 35 -7.29 -17.71 -1.94
N GLY A 36 -6.71 -16.56 -1.57
CA GLY A 36 -5.27 -16.28 -1.65
C GLY A 36 -4.58 -16.50 -0.31
N GLU A 37 -3.28 -16.82 -0.30
CA GLU A 37 -2.44 -16.81 0.90
C GLU A 37 -2.31 -15.36 1.43
N GLY A 38 -3.35 -14.82 2.05
CA GLY A 38 -3.38 -13.51 2.73
C GLY A 38 -2.52 -13.47 4.00
N ARG A 39 -1.41 -14.22 4.01
CA ARG A 39 -0.42 -14.33 5.07
C ARG A 39 0.89 -13.66 4.69
N ILE A 40 1.09 -13.29 3.42
CA ILE A 40 2.32 -12.66 2.98
C ILE A 40 2.13 -11.14 3.07
N PHE A 41 3.01 -10.47 3.81
CA PHE A 41 3.04 -9.02 3.83
C PHE A 41 3.56 -8.49 2.49
N GLY A 42 2.86 -7.50 1.95
CA GLY A 42 3.37 -6.72 0.84
C GLY A 42 4.56 -5.86 1.25
N GLY A 43 5.26 -5.36 0.25
CA GLY A 43 6.32 -4.38 0.45
C GLY A 43 6.65 -3.69 -0.86
N LEU A 44 7.10 -2.45 -0.75
CA LEU A 44 7.59 -1.65 -1.87
C LEU A 44 9.08 -1.39 -1.66
N TYR A 45 9.86 -1.67 -2.70
CA TYR A 45 11.30 -1.40 -2.72
C TYR A 45 11.62 -0.52 -3.91
N ILE A 46 12.39 0.54 -3.66
CA ILE A 46 12.97 1.38 -4.71
C ILE A 46 14.46 1.06 -4.75
N LEU A 47 14.95 0.66 -5.92
CA LEU A 47 16.35 0.29 -6.14
C LEU A 47 17.09 1.44 -6.81
N ARG A 48 18.33 1.69 -6.39
CA ARG A 48 19.25 2.60 -7.08
C ARG A 48 19.81 1.91 -8.32
N LYS A 49 20.33 2.70 -9.25
CA LYS A 49 20.96 2.18 -10.47
C LYS A 49 22.27 1.45 -10.11
N GLY A 50 22.52 0.30 -10.74
CA GLY A 50 23.73 -0.48 -10.53
C GLY A 50 23.73 -1.19 -9.17
N ASP A 51 24.91 -1.32 -8.57
CA ASP A 51 25.11 -2.05 -7.30
C ASP A 51 24.95 -1.16 -6.04
N GLU A 52 24.37 0.04 -6.19
CA GLU A 52 24.17 1.00 -5.11
C GLU A 52 23.08 0.58 -4.09
N GLY A 53 22.39 -0.54 -4.34
CA GLY A 53 21.47 -1.16 -3.41
C GLY A 53 20.10 -0.46 -3.32
N ILE A 54 19.46 -0.58 -2.15
CA ILE A 54 18.07 -0.18 -1.92
C ILE A 54 18.02 1.29 -1.50
N ALA A 55 17.26 2.11 -2.22
CA ALA A 55 17.04 3.51 -1.90
C ALA A 55 15.92 3.74 -0.89
N TYR A 56 14.86 2.91 -0.96
CA TYR A 56 13.71 2.98 -0.07
C TYR A 56 13.07 1.61 0.08
N LYS A 57 12.58 1.36 1.30
CA LYS A 57 11.93 0.12 1.69
C LYS A 57 10.70 0.47 2.51
N PHE A 58 9.54 0.08 2.00
CA PHE A 58 8.30 0.06 2.75
C PHE A 58 7.89 -1.39 2.95
N GLU A 59 7.71 -1.79 4.20
CA GLU A 59 7.16 -3.09 4.55
C GLU A 59 5.77 -2.91 5.15
N GLU A 60 4.81 -3.69 4.68
CA GLU A 60 3.49 -3.70 5.31
C GLU A 60 3.60 -4.26 6.73
N THR A 61 3.30 -3.43 7.73
CA THR A 61 3.19 -3.88 9.13
C THR A 61 1.78 -4.44 9.41
N VAL A 62 0.80 -3.99 8.63
CA VAL A 62 -0.60 -4.43 8.65
C VAL A 62 -1.01 -4.67 7.21
N LEU A 63 -1.64 -5.82 6.96
CA LEU A 63 -2.11 -6.20 5.62
C LEU A 63 -3.05 -5.13 5.06
N GLY A 64 -2.74 -4.64 3.86
CA GLY A 64 -3.49 -3.60 3.14
C GLY A 64 -3.16 -2.17 3.57
N ASN A 65 -2.03 -1.94 4.23
CA ASN A 65 -1.48 -0.60 4.41
C ASN A 65 -0.70 -0.16 3.16
N LEU A 66 -0.90 1.08 2.73
CA LEU A 66 -0.28 1.61 1.52
C LEU A 66 1.00 2.39 1.85
N ALA A 67 1.98 2.31 0.95
CA ALA A 67 3.19 3.12 1.05
C ALA A 67 2.86 4.60 0.80
N PRO A 68 3.33 5.53 1.65
CA PRO A 68 3.04 6.96 1.50
C PRO A 68 3.65 7.50 0.20
N ILE A 69 2.81 8.07 -0.67
CA ILE A 69 3.24 8.48 -2.01
C ILE A 69 4.24 9.65 -1.98
N SER A 70 4.16 10.51 -0.96
CA SER A 70 5.10 11.61 -0.75
C SER A 70 6.53 11.10 -0.62
N ASP A 71 6.71 10.02 0.13
CA ASP A 71 8.04 9.48 0.45
C ASP A 71 8.60 8.77 -0.78
N ILE A 72 7.75 8.05 -1.51
CA ILE A 72 8.09 7.42 -2.78
C ILE A 72 8.56 8.47 -3.79
N LEU A 73 7.77 9.53 -3.98
CA LEU A 73 8.08 10.59 -4.95
C LEU A 73 9.36 11.33 -4.60
N ASN A 74 9.57 11.63 -3.31
CA ASN A 74 10.80 12.26 -2.84
C ASN A 74 12.04 11.38 -3.03
N VAL A 75 11.91 10.06 -2.85
CA VAL A 75 13.03 9.16 -3.13
C VAL A 75 13.26 9.03 -4.63
N CYS A 76 12.19 8.93 -5.43
CA CYS A 76 12.28 8.85 -6.89
C CYS A 76 12.90 10.11 -7.50
N SER A 77 12.62 11.31 -6.99
CA SER A 77 13.27 12.55 -7.45
C SER A 77 14.76 12.54 -7.18
N GLN A 78 15.17 12.13 -5.98
CA GLN A 78 16.58 12.03 -5.60
C GLN A 78 17.36 11.04 -6.48
N ILE A 79 16.74 9.94 -6.92
CA ILE A 79 17.39 8.93 -7.75
C ILE A 79 17.39 9.33 -9.24
N SER A 80 16.28 9.88 -9.72
CA SER A 80 16.14 10.24 -11.14
C SER A 80 16.83 11.55 -11.50
N GLY A 81 17.19 12.38 -10.51
CA GLY A 81 17.72 13.72 -10.72
C GLY A 81 16.67 14.73 -11.20
N VAL A 82 15.39 14.36 -11.14
CA VAL A 82 14.26 15.27 -11.45
C VAL A 82 13.94 16.08 -10.22
N ASP A 83 14.09 17.40 -10.28
CA ASP A 83 13.70 18.28 -9.18
C ASP A 83 12.16 18.35 -9.07
N LEU A 84 11.61 17.81 -7.98
CA LEU A 84 10.19 17.89 -7.71
C LEU A 84 9.88 19.18 -6.95
N ASN A 85 9.11 20.06 -7.57
CA ASN A 85 8.61 21.25 -6.89
C ASN A 85 7.67 20.87 -5.72
N GLU A 86 7.71 21.63 -4.63
CA GLU A 86 6.89 21.44 -3.43
C GLU A 86 5.39 21.43 -3.76
N ALA A 87 4.98 22.20 -4.77
CA ALA A 87 3.60 22.22 -5.27
C ALA A 87 3.16 20.85 -5.84
N SER A 88 4.07 20.12 -6.49
CA SER A 88 3.78 18.79 -7.05
C SER A 88 3.66 17.74 -5.95
N LEU A 89 4.52 17.81 -4.92
CA LEU A 89 4.45 16.94 -3.75
C LEU A 89 3.14 17.13 -2.98
N ARG A 90 2.72 18.38 -2.76
CA ARG A 90 1.44 18.69 -2.08
C ARG A 90 0.22 18.20 -2.86
N ARG A 91 0.26 18.26 -4.19
CA ARG A 91 -0.81 17.68 -5.04
C ARG A 91 -0.85 16.17 -4.94
N ALA A 92 0.31 15.52 -4.96
CA ALA A 92 0.40 14.07 -4.81
C ALA A 92 -0.10 13.60 -3.45
N SER A 93 0.26 14.28 -2.35
CA SER A 93 -0.25 13.93 -1.02
C SER A 93 -1.76 14.20 -0.89
N ALA A 94 -2.27 15.27 -1.50
CA ALA A 94 -3.70 15.56 -1.52
C ALA A 94 -4.49 14.53 -2.36
N GLN A 95 -3.90 14.05 -3.47
CA GLN A 95 -4.46 12.96 -4.26
C GLN A 95 -4.45 11.64 -3.49
N ASP A 96 -3.36 11.31 -2.79
CA ASP A 96 -3.30 10.11 -1.94
C ASP A 96 -4.38 10.13 -0.86
N ALA A 97 -4.57 11.26 -0.18
CA ALA A 97 -5.65 11.42 0.80
C ALA A 97 -7.04 11.21 0.15
N GLN A 98 -7.29 11.78 -1.03
CA GLN A 98 -8.54 11.57 -1.77
C GLN A 98 -8.72 10.12 -2.22
N VAL A 99 -7.66 9.45 -2.68
CA VAL A 99 -7.71 8.04 -3.10
C VAL A 99 -7.96 7.14 -1.89
N GLN A 100 -7.32 7.41 -0.75
CA GLN A 100 -7.57 6.68 0.49
C GLN A 100 -9.00 6.90 0.99
N GLU A 101 -9.50 8.12 0.95
CA GLU A 101 -10.89 8.44 1.32
C GLU A 101 -11.87 7.75 0.36
N ARG A 102 -11.62 7.77 -0.95
CA ARG A 102 -12.42 7.03 -1.95
C ARG A 102 -12.35 5.53 -1.74
N ALA A 103 -11.19 4.97 -1.43
CA ALA A 103 -11.03 3.56 -1.13
C ALA A 103 -11.76 3.16 0.16
N GLN A 104 -11.75 4.03 1.17
CA GLN A 104 -12.53 3.86 2.41
C GLN A 104 -14.03 3.96 2.14
N ALA A 105 -14.47 4.92 1.33
CA ALA A 105 -15.86 5.12 0.96
C ALA A 105 -16.39 3.97 0.10
N ALA A 106 -15.63 3.53 -0.91
CA ALA A 106 -15.97 2.37 -1.76
C ALA A 106 -16.05 1.08 -0.92
N ALA A 107 -15.14 0.93 0.04
CA ALA A 107 -15.18 -0.18 0.98
C ALA A 107 -16.36 -0.09 1.97
N ALA A 108 -16.76 1.11 2.40
CA ALA A 108 -17.96 1.28 3.22
C ALA A 108 -19.26 1.04 2.42
N ALA A 109 -19.27 1.43 1.13
CA ALA A 109 -20.38 1.29 0.19
C ALA A 109 -20.54 -0.13 -0.37
N GLY A 110 -19.51 -0.96 -0.21
CA GLY A 110 -19.52 -2.34 -0.65
C GLY A 110 -19.36 -2.55 -2.16
N GLN A 111 -18.70 -1.61 -2.84
CA GLN A 111 -18.47 -1.67 -4.29
C GLN A 111 -17.40 -2.70 -4.66
N THR A 112 -17.76 -3.60 -5.57
CA THR A 112 -16.97 -4.77 -6.03
C THR A 112 -16.29 -4.59 -7.38
N ASP A 113 -16.67 -3.58 -8.17
CA ASP A 113 -16.10 -3.40 -9.50
C ASP A 113 -14.90 -2.46 -9.46
N CYS A 114 -13.72 -3.07 -9.56
CA CYS A 114 -12.69 -2.48 -10.40
C CYS A 114 -13.01 -2.94 -11.82
N ASP A 115 -13.98 -2.27 -12.48
CA ASP A 115 -14.16 -2.45 -13.92
C ASP A 115 -12.83 -2.09 -14.58
N GLY A 116 -12.22 -3.10 -15.19
CA GLY A 116 -10.99 -2.95 -15.95
C GLY A 116 -11.28 -2.16 -17.22
N ASP A 117 -10.52 -1.08 -17.41
CA ASP A 117 -10.20 -0.56 -18.74
C ASP A 117 -9.03 -1.36 -19.33
#